data_AF-A0A951HWB8-F1
#
_entry.id   AF-A0A951HWB8-F1
#
_cell.length_a   1.000
_cell.length_b   1.000
_cell.length_c   1.000
_cell.angle_alpha   90.00
_cell.angle_beta   90.00
_cell.angle_gamma   90.00
#
_symmetry.space_group_name_H-M   'P 1'
#
loop_
_entity.id
_entity.type
_entity.pdbx_description
1 polymer ?
#
loop_
_entity_poly.entity_id
_entity_poly.type
_entity_poly.pdbx_seq_one_letter_code
_entity_poly.pdbx_strand_id
1 'polypeptide(L)' 'LFNQYGVTLVNPAKHPSVKKELGQQFIDWLISAEGQKAIQDYKIDGKQLFFPNAADPNA' A
#
# COMPACT_ATOMS: atom_id res chain seq x y z
N LEU A 1 9.62 -17.20 -4.55
CA LEU A 1 8.57 -16.96 -3.55
C LEU A 1 7.96 -15.60 -3.88
N PHE A 2 6.66 -15.54 -4.21
CA PHE A 2 5.98 -14.31 -4.62
C PHE A 2 5.07 -13.89 -3.46
N ASN A 3 5.59 -13.01 -2.59
CA ASN A 3 4.91 -12.59 -1.36
C ASN A 3 4.44 -11.15 -1.50
N GLN A 4 3.32 -10.97 -2.20
CA GLN A 4 2.69 -9.67 -2.31
C GLN A 4 1.85 -9.37 -1.07
N TYR A 5 1.85 -8.10 -0.69
CA TYR A 5 0.98 -7.57 0.36
C TYR A 5 0.08 -6.51 -0.26
N GLY A 6 -1.21 -6.59 0.07
CA GLY A 6 -2.21 -5.63 -0.38
C GLY A 6 -2.94 -5.02 0.80
N VAL A 7 -3.68 -3.95 0.51
CA VAL A 7 -4.56 -3.28 1.48
C VAL A 7 -5.98 -3.25 0.93
N THR A 8 -6.96 -3.24 1.82
CA THR A 8 -8.38 -3.16 1.43
C THR A 8 -9.11 -2.26 2.41
N LEU A 9 -9.90 -1.32 1.87
CA LEU A 9 -10.76 -0.48 2.69
C LEU A 9 -11.91 -1.31 3.25
N VAL A 10 -12.03 -1.32 4.58
CA VAL A 10 -13.14 -2.01 5.25
C VAL A 10 -14.46 -1.30 4.92
N ASN A 11 -15.50 -2.08 4.59
CA ASN A 11 -16.79 -1.55 4.16
C ASN A 11 -17.47 -0.73 5.28
N PRO A 12 -17.65 0.60 5.11
CA PRO A 12 -18.22 1.45 6.15
C PRO A 12 -19.73 1.23 6.36
N ALA A 13 -20.46 0.69 5.37
CA ALA A 13 -21.88 0.34 5.54
C ALA A 13 -22.06 -0.85 6.49
N LYS A 14 -21.06 -1.74 6.60
CA LYS A 14 -21.05 -2.86 7.57
C LYS A 14 -20.36 -2.50 8.88
N HIS A 15 -19.39 -1.59 8.84
CA HIS A 15 -18.59 -1.18 9.99
C HIS A 15 -18.60 0.36 10.13
N PRO A 16 -19.63 0.96 10.74
CA PRO A 16 -19.80 2.42 10.76
C PRO A 16 -18.70 3.20 11.51
N SER A 17 -17.96 2.54 12.40
CA SER A 17 -16.84 3.14 13.13
C SER A 17 -15.53 3.20 12.33
N VAL A 18 -15.51 2.64 11.11
CA VAL A 18 -14.34 2.72 10.23
C VAL A 18 -14.12 4.16 9.81
N LYS A 19 -12.88 4.62 9.95
CA LYS A 19 -12.44 5.94 9.48
C LYS A 19 -12.19 5.89 7.97
N LYS A 20 -13.26 5.80 7.19
CA LYS A 20 -13.22 5.60 5.73
C LYS A 20 -12.31 6.60 5.03
N GLU A 21 -12.45 7.88 5.36
CA GLU A 21 -11.72 8.98 4.72
C GLU A 21 -10.22 8.85 4.97
N LEU A 22 -9.80 8.54 6.21
CA LEU A 22 -8.39 8.31 6.53
C LEU A 22 -7.85 7.03 5.89
N GLY A 23 -8.67 5.99 5.81
CA GLY A 23 -8.31 4.74 5.14
C GLY A 23 -8.08 4.95 3.65
N GLN A 24 -8.93 5.73 2.98
CA GLN A 24 -8.75 6.06 1.57
C GLN A 24 -7.51 6.93 1.35
N GLN A 25 -7.28 7.95 2.19
CA GLN A 25 -6.05 8.76 2.12
C GLN A 25 -4.79 7.92 2.22
N PHE A 26 -4.77 6.91 3.09
CA PHE A 26 -3.65 5.97 3.18
C PHE A 26 -3.49 5.12 1.92
N ILE A 27 -4.58 4.60 1.35
CA ILE A 27 -4.54 3.82 0.10
C ILE A 27 -4.01 4.68 -1.05
N ASP A 28 -4.52 5.90 -1.18
CA ASP A 28 -4.13 6.86 -2.22
C ASP A 28 -2.64 7.18 -2.13
N TRP A 29 -2.13 7.43 -0.91
CA TRP A 29 -0.70 7.60 -0.69
C TRP A 29 0.09 6.34 -1.05
N LEU A 30 -0.38 5.16 -0.61
CA LEU A 30 0.31 3.88 -0.80
C LEU A 30 0.54 3.57 -2.29
N ILE A 31 -0.44 3.88 -3.16
CA ILE A 31 -0.35 3.66 -4.62
C ILE A 31 0.24 4.86 -5.37
N SER A 32 0.46 6.00 -4.71
CA SER A 32 1.04 7.19 -5.33
C SER A 32 2.53 7.01 -5.69
N ALA A 33 3.06 7.88 -6.55
CA ALA A 33 4.49 7.91 -6.85
C ALA A 33 5.37 8.08 -5.59
N GLU A 34 4.89 8.86 -4.61
CA GLU A 34 5.59 9.08 -3.35
C GLU A 34 5.63 7.81 -2.49
N GLY A 35 4.47 7.17 -2.27
CA GLY A 35 4.38 5.95 -1.48
C GLY A 35 5.15 4.79 -2.11
N GLN A 36 5.03 4.62 -3.43
CA GLN A 36 5.82 3.60 -4.16
C GLN A 36 7.33 3.88 -4.03
N LYS A 37 7.77 5.14 -4.12
CA LYS A 37 9.18 5.49 -3.89
C LYS A 37 9.62 5.18 -2.45
N ALA A 38 8.81 5.50 -1.45
CA ALA A 38 9.12 5.21 -0.05
C ALA A 38 9.30 3.70 0.20
N ILE A 39 8.46 2.86 -0.40
CA ILE A 39 8.58 1.40 -0.33
C ILE A 39 9.86 0.91 -1.03
N GLN A 40 10.14 1.40 -2.23
CA GLN A 40 11.31 1.03 -3.02
C GLN A 40 12.63 1.40 -2.31
N ASP A 41 12.66 2.55 -1.65
CA ASP A 41 13.86 3.07 -0.99
C ASP A 41 14.11 2.42 0.39
N TYR A 42 13.14 1.69 0.94
CA TYR A 42 13.29 1.03 2.24
C TYR A 42 14.34 -0.09 2.19
N LYS A 43 15.35 0.01 3.07
CA LYS A 43 16.48 -0.90 3.13
C LYS A 43 16.85 -1.27 4.57
N ILE A 44 17.29 -2.50 4.74
CA ILE A 44 17.97 -2.96 5.97
C ILE A 44 19.35 -3.47 5.56
N ASP A 45 20.39 -2.99 6.24
CA ASP A 45 21.80 -3.30 5.91
C ASP A 45 22.14 -3.06 4.43
N GLY A 46 21.58 -1.99 3.84
CA GLY A 46 21.77 -1.61 2.43
C GLY A 46 21.00 -2.45 1.42
N LYS A 47 20.25 -3.47 1.85
CA LYS A 47 19.47 -4.35 0.98
C LYS A 47 18.02 -3.89 0.87
N GLN A 48 17.53 -3.77 -0.35
CA GLN A 48 16.11 -3.51 -0.62
C GLN A 48 15.30 -4.76 -0.26
N LEU A 49 14.24 -4.57 0.53
CA LEU A 49 13.41 -5.68 1.01
C LEU A 49 12.04 -5.74 0.33
N PHE A 50 11.53 -4.62 -0.19
CA PHE A 50 10.22 -4.53 -0.79
C PHE A 50 10.29 -4.01 -2.23
N PHE A 51 9.41 -4.53 -3.07
CA PHE A 51 9.34 -4.23 -4.49
C PHE A 51 7.91 -3.79 -4.82
N PRO A 52 7.65 -2.47 -4.86
CA PRO A 52 6.31 -1.94 -5.05
C PRO A 52 5.84 -2.14 -6.50
N ASN A 53 4.56 -2.45 -6.70
CA ASN A 53 3.99 -2.87 -7.98
C ASN A 53 2.60 -2.28 -8.27
N ALA A 54 2.25 -1.11 -7.73
CA ALA A 54 0.89 -0.56 -7.88
C ALA A 54 0.51 -0.24 -9.33
N ALA A 55 1.49 -0.02 -10.22
CA ALA A 55 1.26 0.24 -11.64
C ALA A 55 1.34 -1.01 -12.53
N ASP A 56 1.67 -2.18 -11.97
CA ASP A 56 1.72 -3.43 -12.73
C ASP A 56 0.29 -3.98 -12.90
N PRO A 57 -0.24 -4.08 -14.13
CA PRO A 57 -1.58 -4.61 -14.36
C PRO A 57 -1.69 -6.12 -14.11
N ASN A 58 -0.57 -6.82 -13.93
CA ASN A 58 -0.51 -8.25 -13.59
C ASN A 58 -0.13 -8.49 -12.11
N ALA A 59 -0.11 -7.42 -11.31
CA ALA A 59 0.07 -7.47 -9.86
C ALA A 59 -1.03 -8.30 -9.18
#